data_AF-A0AAD5J050-F1
#
_entry.id   AF-A0AAD5J050-F1
#
_cell.length_a   1.000
_cell.length_b   1.000
_cell.length_c   1.000
_cell.angle_alpha   90.00
_cell.angle_beta   90.00
_cell.angle_gamma   90.00
#
_symmetry.space_group_name_H-M   'P 1'
#
loop_
_entity.id
_entity.type
_entity.pdbx_description
1 polymer ?
#
loop_
_entity_poly.entity_id
_entity_poly.type
_entity_poly.pdbx_seq_one_letter_code
_entity_poly.pdbx_strand_id
1 'polypeptide(L)'
;MYAVLKWDGRWDWLTLVYARLALNNKNVSISRAVVAAGSFNMRFSTETGRKLEGKVALITGAASGIGKETAAKFISNGARVVIADIQHQLGHETAKQLGPNASFIACDVTKESDVSNAVDFTVSEYNQLDIMYNNAGMICETSPSVAYLDFEVFNKVMGVNVRGALAGIKHSSRVMIPRRSGSILCTSSVTGVMGGLAGPSYSVSKSAIIGIVRSVAAELCSYGIRINCISPFAILTPLLMEELHRIYPGVEDPQLVKITQNTGALQGVNCEAIDVANAALYLASDDAKIGQGSAATSLWADLPPDLIQSISNRLGLIDLLSFRGVCQNWNLASFTSSAEIESSSCHEPWFLLYGGENSQCSLVSENGKKYLINIPELSGGATCIASKEGWILVYREGSLFFFCPSSRSKIDLPQFPYSVLKDRVAAAFSSSPTCKDCIVSVICQNDERDVVLYSLSHGAAAWTKRKHANKYFKNVKAAAYANEKLYVFDDSDTLLRFDSEEDVKWVGQNIVASGGTQRSEPLPLIRKVSFLEEKRIIKKLGLQNDVWITSCGTIVPTDRFLKLYFNESISNSQESESCRYKGVWLTPRFHQISP
;
A
#
# COMPACT_ATOMS: atom_id res chain seq x y z
N MET A 1 -8.23 -19.22 4.51
CA MET A 1 -9.63 -19.24 4.97
C MET A 1 -9.68 -18.42 6.25
N TYR A 2 -10.55 -17.41 6.34
CA TYR A 2 -10.55 -16.43 7.44
C TYR A 2 -11.70 -16.70 8.41
N ALA A 3 -11.45 -16.55 9.71
CA ALA A 3 -12.50 -16.41 10.72
C ALA A 3 -12.37 -15.03 11.36
N VAL A 4 -13.41 -14.21 11.23
CA VAL A 4 -13.46 -12.84 11.74
C VAL A 4 -14.30 -12.81 13.01
N LEU A 5 -13.78 -12.25 14.10
CA LEU A 5 -14.57 -11.81 15.24
C LEU A 5 -14.51 -10.29 15.34
N LYS A 6 -15.68 -9.69 15.55
CA LYS A 6 -15.95 -8.25 15.43
C LYS A 6 -16.23 -7.67 16.81
N TRP A 7 -15.51 -6.62 17.19
CA TRP A 7 -15.83 -5.79 18.35
C TRP A 7 -15.70 -4.30 17.98
N ASP A 8 -16.69 -3.48 18.36
CA ASP A 8 -16.77 -2.01 18.21
C ASP A 8 -16.42 -1.32 16.87
N GLY A 9 -16.63 -2.01 15.74
CA GLY A 9 -16.94 -1.34 14.47
C GLY A 9 -15.84 -0.49 13.83
N ARG A 10 -14.61 -0.54 14.33
CA ARG A 10 -13.42 0.04 13.68
C ARG A 10 -12.57 -1.06 13.05
N TRP A 11 -12.08 -0.81 11.83
CA TRP A 11 -11.16 -1.71 11.14
C TRP A 11 -9.72 -1.34 11.50
N ASP A 12 -9.15 -1.99 12.52
CA ASP A 12 -7.73 -1.81 12.85
C ASP A 12 -6.86 -2.76 12.01
N TRP A 13 -6.20 -2.19 10.99
CA TRP A 13 -5.18 -2.87 10.19
C TRP A 13 -3.78 -2.45 10.67
N LEU A 14 -3.06 -3.38 11.29
CA LEU A 14 -1.71 -3.14 11.84
C LEU A 14 -0.79 -4.30 11.49
N THR A 15 0.16 -4.08 10.58
CA THR A 15 1.49 -4.73 10.48
C THR A 15 2.12 -4.29 9.15
N LEU A 16 3.31 -3.68 9.20
CA LEU A 16 4.31 -3.75 8.11
C LEU A 16 5.62 -3.09 8.55
N VAL A 17 6.75 -3.72 8.20
CA VAL A 17 8.07 -3.08 8.15
C VAL A 17 8.76 -3.55 6.87
N TYR A 18 9.16 -2.63 6.00
CA TYR A 18 10.24 -2.84 5.03
C TYR A 18 10.77 -1.49 4.53
N ALA A 19 12.10 -1.35 4.51
CA ALA A 19 12.79 -0.31 3.76
C ALA A 19 14.11 -0.88 3.22
N ARG A 20 14.13 -1.31 1.94
CA ARG A 20 15.30 -1.91 1.30
C ARG A 20 16.15 -0.84 0.62
N LEU A 21 17.02 -0.17 1.39
CA LEU A 21 18.13 0.60 0.82
C LEU A 21 19.32 -0.33 0.55
N ALA A 22 19.37 -0.89 -0.67
CA ALA A 22 20.54 -1.56 -1.21
C ALA A 22 21.06 -0.77 -2.41
N LEU A 23 22.32 -0.32 -2.32
CA LEU A 23 23.00 0.48 -3.33
C LEU A 23 23.08 -0.26 -4.67
N ASN A 24 22.79 0.45 -5.77
CA ASN A 24 23.28 0.06 -7.08
C ASN A 24 23.78 1.31 -7.83
N ASN A 25 25.06 1.62 -7.64
CA ASN A 25 25.76 2.68 -8.35
C ASN A 25 25.91 2.31 -9.84
N LYS A 26 25.22 3.04 -10.73
CA LYS A 26 25.72 3.33 -12.09
C LYS A 26 25.34 4.76 -12.53
N ASN A 27 26.35 5.61 -12.57
CA ASN A 27 26.51 6.90 -13.27
C ASN A 27 25.29 7.53 -13.98
N VAL A 28 24.89 8.74 -13.57
CA VAL A 28 24.69 9.91 -14.45
C VAL A 28 25.12 11.18 -13.69
N SER A 29 25.69 12.15 -14.40
CA SER A 29 26.30 13.39 -13.87
C SER A 29 25.29 14.46 -13.42
N ILE A 30 25.67 15.24 -12.38
CA ILE A 30 24.96 16.44 -11.92
C ILE A 30 25.50 17.69 -12.65
N SER A 31 24.60 18.57 -13.10
CA SER A 31 24.91 19.95 -13.51
C SER A 31 24.26 20.96 -12.54
N ARG A 32 24.97 22.05 -12.21
CA ARG A 32 24.59 23.06 -11.19
C ARG A 32 24.01 24.35 -11.80
N ALA A 33 22.95 24.87 -11.17
CA ALA A 33 22.60 26.30 -11.01
C ALA A 33 21.49 26.38 -9.93
N VAL A 34 21.64 26.92 -8.70
CA VAL A 34 21.96 28.30 -8.26
C VAL A 34 20.82 29.26 -8.64
N VAL A 35 19.87 29.61 -7.75
CA VAL A 35 19.76 30.81 -6.84
C VAL A 35 18.47 30.61 -5.98
N ALA A 36 18.28 31.02 -4.71
CA ALA A 36 19.19 31.38 -3.60
C ALA A 36 18.44 31.46 -2.22
N ALA A 37 19.19 31.28 -1.12
CA ALA A 37 19.10 31.93 0.20
C ALA A 37 17.78 31.97 1.04
N GLY A 38 17.67 31.01 1.97
CA GLY A 38 16.85 31.08 3.18
C GLY A 38 17.35 30.05 4.21
N SER A 39 18.20 30.46 5.16
CA SER A 39 19.07 29.53 5.90
C SER A 39 18.39 28.75 7.03
N PHE A 40 17.80 27.59 6.73
CA PHE A 40 17.57 26.52 7.69
C PHE A 40 18.66 25.44 7.54
N ASN A 41 19.68 25.47 8.39
CA ASN A 41 20.82 24.54 8.34
C ASN A 41 20.46 23.17 8.95
N MET A 42 19.53 22.44 8.32
CA MET A 42 19.41 21.01 8.55
C MET A 42 20.50 20.31 7.72
N ARG A 43 21.62 19.96 8.35
CA ARG A 43 22.67 19.16 7.71
C ARG A 43 22.15 17.74 7.45
N PHE A 44 21.60 17.51 6.27
CA PHE A 44 21.45 16.16 5.74
C PHE A 44 22.85 15.58 5.50
N SER A 45 23.36 14.81 6.47
CA SER A 45 24.57 14.02 6.25
C SER A 45 24.28 12.95 5.20
N THR A 46 24.97 13.03 4.07
CA THR A 46 25.03 11.98 3.06
C THR A 46 26.15 10.98 3.33
N GLU A 47 26.69 10.95 4.55
CA GLU A 47 27.68 9.93 4.92
C GLU A 47 27.01 8.57 5.05
N THR A 48 27.70 7.55 4.55
CA THR A 48 27.48 6.14 4.90
C THR A 48 27.97 5.90 6.34
N GLY A 49 27.40 6.66 7.28
CA GLY A 49 27.80 6.69 8.68
C GLY A 49 27.33 5.46 9.44
N ARG A 50 28.17 5.01 10.37
CA ARG A 50 27.84 3.97 11.35
C ARG A 50 26.74 4.47 12.29
N LYS A 51 25.52 3.98 12.08
CA LYS A 51 24.30 4.53 12.71
C LYS A 51 24.23 4.41 14.24
N LEU A 52 25.05 3.54 14.83
CA LEU A 52 25.12 3.27 16.27
C LEU A 52 26.55 3.47 16.81
N GLU A 53 27.38 4.29 16.15
CA GLU A 53 28.76 4.55 16.59
C GLU A 53 28.81 5.02 18.05
N GLY A 54 29.61 4.32 18.86
CA GLY A 54 29.76 4.59 20.29
C GLY A 54 28.57 4.18 21.16
N LYS A 55 27.52 3.54 20.62
CA LYS A 55 26.39 3.02 21.41
C LYS A 55 26.71 1.67 22.04
N VAL A 56 26.09 1.37 23.18
CA VAL A 56 26.15 0.05 23.82
C VAL A 56 24.76 -0.58 23.82
N ALA A 57 24.68 -1.81 23.32
CA ALA A 57 23.45 -2.59 23.28
C ALA A 57 23.55 -3.87 24.14
N LEU A 58 22.47 -4.21 24.84
CA LEU A 58 22.26 -5.52 25.47
C LEU A 58 21.14 -6.23 24.70
N ILE A 59 21.43 -7.43 24.16
CA ILE A 59 20.46 -8.20 23.36
C ILE A 59 20.26 -9.57 24.01
N THR A 60 19.02 -9.89 24.38
CA THR A 60 18.65 -11.19 24.94
C THR A 60 18.33 -12.21 23.84
N GLY A 61 18.67 -13.48 24.04
CA GLY A 61 18.48 -14.53 23.03
C GLY A 61 19.36 -14.30 21.80
N ALA A 62 20.59 -13.82 22.01
CA ALA A 62 21.49 -13.35 20.96
C ALA A 62 22.57 -14.38 20.55
N ALA A 63 22.58 -15.60 21.12
CA ALA A 63 23.49 -16.65 20.68
C ALA A 63 23.12 -17.23 19.29
N SER A 64 21.89 -17.02 18.81
CA SER A 64 21.43 -17.52 17.51
C SER A 64 20.34 -16.64 16.85
N GLY A 65 19.93 -17.01 15.64
CA GLY A 65 18.78 -16.45 14.94
C GLY A 65 18.78 -14.93 14.81
N ILE A 66 17.60 -14.32 15.00
CA ILE A 66 17.36 -12.87 14.91
C ILE A 66 18.29 -12.08 15.85
N GLY A 67 18.53 -12.57 17.07
CA GLY A 67 19.35 -11.88 18.06
C GLY A 67 20.83 -11.81 17.63
N LYS A 68 21.38 -12.91 17.14
CA LYS A 68 22.74 -12.98 16.58
C LYS A 68 22.91 -12.06 15.36
N GLU A 69 21.95 -12.11 14.43
CA GLU A 69 21.98 -11.27 13.23
C GLU A 69 21.87 -9.78 13.58
N THR A 70 21.04 -9.44 14.57
CA THR A 70 20.94 -8.07 15.08
C THR A 70 22.23 -7.62 15.76
N ALA A 71 22.88 -8.48 16.55
CA ALA A 71 24.18 -8.18 17.15
C ALA A 71 25.25 -7.89 16.07
N ALA A 72 25.35 -8.74 15.04
CA ALA A 72 26.24 -8.51 13.89
C ALA A 72 25.93 -7.19 13.17
N LYS A 73 24.65 -6.89 12.96
CA LYS A 73 24.20 -5.64 12.33
C LYS A 73 24.53 -4.41 13.16
N PHE A 74 24.40 -4.48 14.48
CA PHE A 74 24.70 -3.37 15.39
C PHE A 74 26.21 -3.12 15.46
N ILE A 75 27.03 -4.18 15.54
CA ILE A 75 28.51 -4.08 15.54
C ILE A 75 29.04 -3.49 14.24
N SER A 76 28.52 -3.92 13.08
CA SER A 76 28.89 -3.32 11.79
C SER A 76 28.49 -1.84 11.67
N ASN A 77 27.52 -1.40 12.49
CA ASN A 77 27.08 0.00 12.63
C ASN A 77 27.72 0.73 13.82
N GLY A 78 28.81 0.22 14.39
CA GLY A 78 29.63 0.93 15.38
C GLY A 78 29.23 0.75 16.85
N ALA A 79 28.23 -0.10 17.13
CA ALA A 79 27.86 -0.42 18.50
C ALA A 79 28.82 -1.45 19.13
N ARG A 80 28.90 -1.42 20.47
CA ARG A 80 29.32 -2.57 21.28
C ARG A 80 28.07 -3.34 21.71
N VAL A 81 28.14 -4.67 21.74
CA VAL A 81 26.96 -5.53 21.99
C VAL A 81 27.28 -6.58 23.05
N VAL A 82 26.49 -6.58 24.13
CA VAL A 82 26.44 -7.68 25.10
C VAL A 82 25.41 -8.70 24.63
N ILE A 83 25.87 -9.93 24.41
CA ILE A 83 25.06 -11.11 24.10
C ILE A 83 24.61 -11.70 25.44
N ALA A 84 23.31 -11.62 25.73
CA ALA A 84 22.70 -12.29 26.88
C ALA A 84 21.94 -13.53 26.41
N ASP A 85 22.36 -14.72 26.85
CA ASP A 85 21.72 -15.98 26.45
C ASP A 85 21.86 -17.04 27.54
N ILE A 86 20.97 -18.04 27.54
CA ILE A 86 21.06 -19.21 28.42
C ILE A 86 22.05 -20.26 27.88
N GLN A 87 22.34 -20.23 26.58
CA GLN A 87 23.24 -21.18 25.93
C GLN A 87 24.71 -20.74 26.07
N HIS A 88 25.28 -20.94 27.25
CA HIS A 88 26.66 -20.54 27.61
C HIS A 88 27.70 -20.74 26.50
N GLN A 89 27.84 -21.97 25.98
CA GLN A 89 28.86 -22.31 24.98
C GLN A 89 28.62 -21.58 23.64
N LEU A 90 27.40 -21.64 23.11
CA LEU A 90 27.03 -20.99 21.84
C LEU A 90 27.11 -19.46 21.92
N GLY A 91 26.82 -18.89 23.10
CA GLY A 91 26.95 -17.47 23.39
C GLY A 91 28.41 -16.99 23.38
N HIS A 92 29.31 -17.72 24.05
CA HIS A 92 30.75 -17.45 24.00
C HIS A 92 31.32 -17.60 22.57
N GLU A 93 30.94 -18.66 21.86
CA GLU A 93 31.35 -18.87 20.46
C GLU A 93 30.85 -17.76 19.54
N THR A 94 29.60 -17.32 19.73
CA THR A 94 29.03 -16.22 18.95
C THR A 94 29.69 -14.88 19.25
N ALA A 95 29.97 -14.56 20.53
CA ALA A 95 30.75 -13.36 20.87
C ALA A 95 32.14 -13.40 20.19
N LYS A 96 32.84 -14.54 20.26
CA LYS A 96 34.13 -14.73 19.59
C LYS A 96 34.05 -14.58 18.06
N GLN A 97 32.97 -15.06 17.43
CA GLN A 97 32.73 -14.91 15.99
C GLN A 97 32.42 -13.45 15.59
N LEU A 98 31.68 -12.71 16.42
CA LEU A 98 31.33 -11.30 16.16
C LEU A 98 32.48 -10.31 16.49
N GLY A 99 33.53 -10.78 17.18
CA GLY A 99 34.78 -10.05 17.37
C GLY A 99 34.80 -9.12 18.59
N PRO A 100 35.77 -8.19 18.69
CA PRO A 100 36.10 -7.48 19.93
C PRO A 100 35.02 -6.51 20.43
N ASN A 101 34.02 -6.19 19.62
CA ASN A 101 32.87 -5.37 20.02
C ASN A 101 31.71 -6.22 20.58
N ALA A 102 31.87 -7.55 20.68
CA ALA A 102 30.92 -8.45 21.31
C ALA A 102 31.46 -9.01 22.63
N SER A 103 30.63 -8.99 23.67
CA SER A 103 30.86 -9.71 24.92
C SER A 103 29.68 -10.63 25.21
N PHE A 104 29.85 -11.59 26.12
CA PHE A 104 28.81 -12.55 26.48
C PHE A 104 28.55 -12.55 27.99
N ILE A 105 27.28 -12.64 28.37
CA ILE A 105 26.86 -12.96 29.74
C ILE A 105 25.79 -14.05 29.71
N ALA A 106 25.90 -15.01 30.62
CA ALA A 106 24.86 -16.00 30.87
C ALA A 106 23.61 -15.31 31.45
N CYS A 107 22.46 -15.52 30.83
CA CYS A 107 21.21 -14.89 31.26
C CYS A 107 20.00 -15.79 30.98
N ASP A 108 19.41 -16.33 32.04
CA ASP A 108 18.09 -16.94 32.00
C ASP A 108 17.03 -15.87 32.25
N VAL A 109 16.34 -15.44 31.19
CA VAL A 109 15.35 -14.35 31.28
C VAL A 109 14.14 -14.66 32.18
N THR A 110 13.94 -15.91 32.59
CA THR A 110 12.91 -16.25 33.59
C THR A 110 13.30 -15.80 35.01
N LYS A 111 14.61 -15.62 35.26
CA LYS A 111 15.19 -15.16 36.52
C LYS A 111 15.47 -13.67 36.44
N GLU A 112 14.71 -12.88 37.20
CA GLU A 112 14.87 -11.42 37.23
C GLU A 112 16.27 -10.98 37.69
N SER A 113 16.91 -11.78 38.57
CA SER A 113 18.30 -11.58 38.99
C SER A 113 19.27 -11.56 37.82
N ASP A 114 19.14 -12.50 36.90
CA ASP A 114 20.06 -12.70 35.79
C ASP A 114 19.91 -11.56 34.77
N VAL A 115 18.68 -11.08 34.58
CA VAL A 115 18.37 -9.91 33.76
C VAL A 115 18.91 -8.62 34.38
N SER A 116 18.79 -8.43 35.70
CA SER A 116 19.43 -7.30 36.39
C SER A 116 20.95 -7.36 36.24
N ASN A 117 21.54 -8.52 36.53
CA ASN A 117 22.98 -8.74 36.43
C ASN A 117 23.51 -8.47 35.02
N ALA A 118 22.77 -8.83 33.96
CA ALA A 118 23.13 -8.52 32.58
C ALA A 118 23.10 -7.01 32.27
N VAL A 119 22.12 -6.27 32.82
CA VAL A 119 22.08 -4.80 32.71
C VAL A 119 23.22 -4.17 33.51
N ASP A 120 23.43 -4.58 34.76
CA ASP A 120 24.46 -4.05 35.65
C ASP A 120 25.87 -4.35 35.10
N PHE A 121 26.11 -5.55 34.55
CA PHE A 121 27.33 -5.91 33.82
C PHE A 121 27.57 -5.02 32.60
N THR A 122 26.54 -4.76 31.79
CA THR A 122 26.66 -3.90 30.61
C THR A 122 27.05 -2.48 31.01
N VAL A 123 26.48 -1.97 32.10
CA VAL A 123 26.82 -0.66 32.66
C VAL A 123 28.21 -0.66 33.30
N SER A 124 28.65 -1.71 33.99
CA SER A 124 29.99 -1.74 34.59
C SER A 124 31.10 -1.86 33.55
N GLU A 125 30.89 -2.65 32.49
CA GLU A 125 31.89 -2.91 31.45
C GLU A 125 32.08 -1.72 30.51
N TYR A 126 31.00 -1.00 30.17
CA TYR A 126 31.03 0.07 29.17
C TYR A 126 30.61 1.45 29.68
N ASN A 127 30.32 1.60 30.98
CA ASN A 127 29.82 2.82 31.63
C ASN A 127 28.47 3.36 31.08
N GLN A 128 27.78 2.57 30.25
CA GLN A 128 26.50 2.95 29.64
C GLN A 128 25.72 1.75 29.10
N LEU A 129 24.39 1.90 29.00
CA LEU A 129 23.49 1.04 28.24
C LEU A 129 22.55 1.94 27.44
N ASP A 130 22.67 1.95 26.11
CA ASP A 130 21.86 2.81 25.23
C ASP A 130 20.68 2.06 24.60
N ILE A 131 20.86 0.77 24.31
CA ILE A 131 19.87 -0.05 23.63
C ILE A 131 19.63 -1.33 24.42
N MET A 132 18.38 -1.59 24.81
CA MET A 132 17.98 -2.90 25.35
C MET A 132 17.10 -3.59 24.31
N TYR A 133 17.46 -4.80 23.87
CA TYR A 133 16.62 -5.58 22.97
C TYR A 133 16.16 -6.88 23.64
N ASN A 134 14.89 -6.88 24.06
CA ASN A 134 14.16 -8.03 24.58
C ASN A 134 13.76 -8.95 23.42
N ASN A 135 14.74 -9.67 22.87
CA ASN A 135 14.55 -10.57 21.75
C ASN A 135 14.37 -12.03 22.17
N ALA A 136 14.85 -12.43 23.36
CA ALA A 136 14.65 -13.78 23.89
C ALA A 136 13.17 -14.18 23.88
N GLY A 137 12.92 -15.41 23.44
CA GLY A 137 11.59 -15.98 23.40
C GLY A 137 11.63 -17.47 23.14
N MET A 138 10.54 -18.15 23.47
CA MET A 138 10.32 -19.56 23.18
C MET A 138 8.95 -19.79 22.56
N ILE A 139 8.88 -20.86 21.77
CA ILE A 139 7.64 -21.59 21.48
C ILE A 139 7.63 -22.82 22.39
N CYS A 140 6.46 -23.33 22.73
CA CYS A 140 6.31 -24.63 23.39
C CYS A 140 5.13 -25.38 22.77
N GLU A 141 5.19 -26.69 22.90
CA GLU A 141 4.14 -27.62 22.53
C GLU A 141 2.85 -27.35 23.31
N THR A 142 1.94 -26.63 22.67
CA THR A 142 0.58 -26.38 23.18
C THR A 142 -0.40 -27.07 22.27
N SER A 143 -1.38 -27.79 22.83
CA SER A 143 -2.47 -28.35 22.03
C SER A 143 -3.10 -27.27 21.15
N PRO A 144 -3.34 -27.53 19.84
CA PRO A 144 -4.05 -26.60 18.98
C PRO A 144 -5.51 -26.39 19.43
N SER A 145 -6.04 -27.29 20.27
CA SER A 145 -7.32 -27.12 20.94
C SER A 145 -7.12 -26.46 22.30
N VAL A 146 -7.75 -25.29 22.48
CA VAL A 146 -7.81 -24.58 23.78
C VAL A 146 -8.41 -25.42 24.92
N ALA A 147 -9.23 -26.43 24.60
CA ALA A 147 -9.83 -27.32 25.59
C ALA A 147 -8.81 -28.27 26.27
N TYR A 148 -7.62 -28.43 25.68
CA TYR A 148 -6.52 -29.23 26.22
C TYR A 148 -5.27 -28.37 26.47
N LEU A 149 -5.47 -27.11 26.86
CA LEU A 149 -4.38 -26.19 27.19
C LEU A 149 -3.71 -26.59 28.51
N ASP A 150 -2.44 -26.96 28.45
CA ASP A 150 -1.60 -27.15 29.64
C ASP A 150 -1.18 -25.80 30.21
N PHE A 151 -1.58 -25.52 31.45
CA PHE A 151 -1.25 -24.28 32.14
C PHE A 151 0.20 -24.20 32.61
N GLU A 152 0.90 -25.30 32.85
CA GLU A 152 2.33 -25.28 33.17
C GLU A 152 3.15 -24.90 31.93
N VAL A 153 2.77 -25.42 30.77
CA VAL A 153 3.35 -25.00 29.48
C VAL A 153 3.02 -23.53 29.19
N PHE A 154 1.78 -23.10 29.41
CA PHE A 154 1.39 -21.69 29.29
C PHE A 154 2.23 -20.79 30.21
N ASN A 155 2.37 -21.15 31.48
CA ASN A 155 3.15 -20.43 32.49
C ASN A 155 4.63 -20.34 32.09
N LYS A 156 5.20 -21.40 31.53
CA LYS A 156 6.59 -21.42 31.02
C LYS A 156 6.77 -20.44 29.85
N VAL A 157 5.87 -20.47 28.86
CA VAL A 157 5.90 -19.55 27.71
C VAL A 157 5.73 -18.10 28.16
N MET A 158 4.82 -17.82 29.09
CA MET A 158 4.62 -16.48 29.67
C MET A 158 5.82 -16.03 30.51
N GLY A 159 6.47 -16.95 31.23
CA GLY A 159 7.68 -16.71 32.02
C GLY A 159 8.85 -16.22 31.14
N VAL A 160 9.09 -16.88 30.01
CA VAL A 160 10.13 -16.45 29.06
C VAL A 160 9.71 -15.21 28.28
N ASN A 161 8.58 -15.27 27.56
CA ASN A 161 8.22 -14.27 26.55
C ASN A 161 7.73 -12.95 27.15
N VAL A 162 7.01 -13.00 28.29
CA VAL A 162 6.32 -11.84 28.86
C VAL A 162 7.04 -11.33 30.09
N ARG A 163 7.25 -12.20 31.10
CA ARG A 163 7.96 -11.81 32.33
C ARG A 163 9.42 -11.46 32.06
N GLY A 164 10.12 -12.24 31.22
CA GLY A 164 11.49 -11.94 30.82
C GLY A 164 11.65 -10.60 30.09
N ALA A 165 10.78 -10.32 29.12
CA ALA A 165 10.77 -9.03 28.43
C ALA A 165 10.44 -7.87 29.39
N LEU A 166 9.49 -8.05 30.31
CA LEU A 166 9.13 -7.04 31.31
C LEU A 166 10.27 -6.78 32.32
N ALA A 167 10.99 -7.81 32.75
CA ALA A 167 12.19 -7.66 33.58
C ALA A 167 13.28 -6.87 32.85
N GLY A 168 13.48 -7.13 31.55
CA GLY A 168 14.43 -6.39 30.73
C GLY A 168 14.05 -4.93 30.54
N ILE A 169 12.76 -4.63 30.31
CA ILE A 169 12.22 -3.25 30.31
C ILE A 169 12.48 -2.57 31.67
N LYS A 170 12.12 -3.23 32.78
CA LYS A 170 12.29 -2.69 34.16
C LYS A 170 13.73 -2.30 34.46
N HIS A 171 14.68 -3.22 34.25
CA HIS A 171 16.08 -3.00 34.63
C HIS A 171 16.82 -2.08 33.65
N SER A 172 16.55 -2.14 32.35
CA SER A 172 17.09 -1.13 31.42
C SER A 172 16.54 0.27 31.72
N SER A 173 15.26 0.41 32.04
CA SER A 173 14.66 1.69 32.45
C SER A 173 15.31 2.24 33.72
N ARG A 174 15.61 1.40 34.73
CA ARG A 174 16.34 1.79 35.96
C ARG A 174 17.64 2.54 35.67
N VAL A 175 18.39 2.14 34.64
CA VAL A 175 19.69 2.76 34.28
C VAL A 175 19.59 3.84 33.19
N MET A 176 18.54 3.81 32.36
CA MET A 176 18.29 4.80 31.31
C MET A 176 17.58 6.06 31.83
N ILE A 177 16.69 5.95 32.83
CA ILE A 177 15.90 7.09 33.36
C ILE A 177 16.79 8.22 33.91
N PRO A 178 17.82 7.96 34.74
CA PRO A 178 18.72 9.02 35.22
C PRO A 178 19.51 9.70 34.09
N ARG A 179 19.83 8.96 33.02
CA ARG A 179 20.52 9.47 31.82
C ARG A 179 19.59 10.20 30.84
N ARG A 180 18.28 10.13 31.07
CA ARG A 180 17.19 10.66 30.23
C ARG A 180 17.33 10.32 28.73
N SER A 181 17.84 9.12 28.43
CA SER A 181 18.16 8.68 27.07
C SER A 181 18.24 7.16 27.00
N GLY A 182 17.59 6.57 25.99
CA GLY A 182 17.69 5.14 25.69
C GLY A 182 16.73 4.68 24.59
N SER A 183 16.92 3.46 24.11
CA SER A 183 16.02 2.79 23.18
C SER A 183 15.77 1.35 23.61
N ILE A 184 14.53 1.01 23.92
CA ILE A 184 14.12 -0.35 24.30
C ILE A 184 13.34 -0.97 23.13
N LEU A 185 13.76 -2.16 22.70
CA LEU A 185 13.14 -2.94 21.63
C LEU A 185 12.62 -4.26 22.21
N CYS A 186 11.51 -4.77 21.68
CA CYS A 186 10.95 -6.07 22.07
C CYS A 186 10.53 -6.90 20.84
N THR A 187 10.80 -8.20 20.83
CA THR A 187 10.39 -9.09 19.73
C THR A 187 9.01 -9.71 20.04
N SER A 188 7.97 -9.16 19.43
CA SER A 188 6.63 -9.77 19.34
C SER A 188 6.62 -10.81 18.18
N SER A 189 5.49 -10.99 17.51
CA SER A 189 5.33 -11.80 16.30
C SER A 189 4.01 -11.42 15.62
N VAL A 190 3.87 -11.73 14.33
CA VAL A 190 2.57 -11.66 13.64
C VAL A 190 1.46 -12.41 14.38
N THR A 191 1.78 -13.49 15.11
CA THR A 191 0.83 -14.27 15.91
C THR A 191 0.24 -13.50 17.09
N GLY A 192 0.93 -12.44 17.55
CA GLY A 192 0.46 -11.51 18.56
C GLY A 192 -0.48 -10.42 18.02
N VAL A 193 -0.74 -10.42 16.71
CA VAL A 193 -1.64 -9.48 16.02
C VAL A 193 -2.74 -10.23 15.28
N MET A 194 -2.38 -11.29 14.57
CA MET A 194 -3.28 -12.19 13.86
C MET A 194 -3.35 -13.52 14.60
N GLY A 195 -4.43 -13.72 15.35
CA GLY A 195 -4.71 -14.98 16.04
C GLY A 195 -4.86 -16.16 15.07
N GLY A 196 -4.59 -17.37 15.55
CA GLY A 196 -4.76 -18.61 14.78
C GLY A 196 -3.58 -19.03 13.90
N LEU A 197 -2.46 -18.29 13.91
CA LEU A 197 -1.23 -18.65 13.20
C LEU A 197 -0.24 -19.49 14.04
N ALA A 198 -0.46 -19.60 15.34
CA ALA A 198 0.32 -20.44 16.25
C ALA A 198 -0.53 -20.83 17.47
N GLY A 199 -0.02 -21.76 18.28
CA GLY A 199 -0.66 -22.20 19.52
C GLY A 199 -1.04 -21.06 20.47
N PRO A 200 -2.10 -21.22 21.29
CA PRO A 200 -2.70 -20.13 22.06
C PRO A 200 -1.72 -19.47 23.02
N SER A 201 -0.88 -20.22 23.76
CA SER A 201 0.10 -19.63 24.70
C SER A 201 1.10 -18.73 24.01
N TYR A 202 1.60 -19.13 22.83
CA TYR A 202 2.55 -18.31 22.08
C TYR A 202 1.88 -17.03 21.57
N SER A 203 0.70 -17.16 20.93
CA SER A 203 -0.07 -16.02 20.41
C SER A 203 -0.46 -15.02 21.51
N VAL A 204 -0.95 -15.50 22.67
CA VAL A 204 -1.24 -14.67 23.85
C VAL A 204 0.03 -13.98 24.36
N SER A 205 1.14 -14.71 24.50
CA SER A 205 2.40 -14.13 24.99
C SER A 205 2.94 -13.02 24.08
N LYS A 206 2.86 -13.19 22.76
CA LYS A 206 3.31 -12.17 21.80
C LYS A 206 2.34 -10.99 21.72
N SER A 207 1.04 -11.21 21.92
CA SER A 207 0.05 -10.14 22.11
C SER A 207 0.34 -9.30 23.36
N ALA A 208 0.70 -9.97 24.47
CA ALA A 208 1.01 -9.31 25.74
C ALA A 208 2.25 -8.39 25.64
N ILE A 209 3.26 -8.74 24.84
CA ILE A 209 4.42 -7.85 24.56
C ILE A 209 3.97 -6.52 23.93
N ILE A 210 3.03 -6.55 22.99
CA ILE A 210 2.48 -5.35 22.35
C ILE A 210 1.72 -4.50 23.38
N GLY A 211 0.93 -5.14 24.25
CA GLY A 211 0.24 -4.49 25.35
C GLY A 211 1.21 -3.82 26.34
N ILE A 212 2.28 -4.51 26.74
CA ILE A 212 3.32 -3.97 27.64
C ILE A 212 3.98 -2.74 27.01
N VAL A 213 4.45 -2.83 25.76
CA VAL A 213 5.11 -1.71 25.07
C VAL A 213 4.19 -0.50 24.99
N ARG A 214 2.92 -0.68 24.62
CA ARG A 214 1.92 0.40 24.59
C ARG A 214 1.69 1.03 25.96
N SER A 215 1.63 0.21 27.02
CA SER A 215 1.36 0.64 28.39
C SER A 215 2.48 1.53 28.96
N VAL A 216 3.74 1.11 28.85
CA VAL A 216 4.87 1.82 29.49
C VAL A 216 5.44 2.97 28.64
N ALA A 217 5.09 3.07 27.35
CA ALA A 217 5.71 4.04 26.46
C ALA A 217 5.49 5.50 26.85
N ALA A 218 4.30 5.87 27.32
CA ALA A 218 4.01 7.24 27.72
C ALA A 218 4.91 7.70 28.90
N GLU A 219 5.13 6.82 29.88
CA GLU A 219 6.05 7.04 30.99
C GLU A 219 7.49 7.17 30.50
N LEU A 220 8.00 6.17 29.76
CA LEU A 220 9.40 6.12 29.32
C LEU A 220 9.76 7.27 28.38
N CYS A 221 8.86 7.66 27.48
CA CYS A 221 9.06 8.81 26.60
C CYS A 221 9.18 10.14 27.39
N SER A 222 8.52 10.27 28.54
CA SER A 222 8.70 11.45 29.42
C SER A 222 10.12 11.57 30.00
N TYR A 223 10.85 10.46 30.03
CA TYR A 223 12.27 10.38 30.37
C TYR A 223 13.20 10.35 29.14
N GLY A 224 12.71 10.64 27.93
CA GLY A 224 13.55 10.60 26.71
C GLY A 224 13.98 9.19 26.28
N ILE A 225 13.32 8.15 26.80
CA ILE A 225 13.55 6.75 26.44
C ILE A 225 12.50 6.35 25.41
N ARG A 226 12.93 5.85 24.26
CA ARG A 226 12.02 5.30 23.24
C ARG A 226 11.77 3.83 23.55
N ILE A 227 10.54 3.34 23.40
CA ILE A 227 10.23 1.90 23.45
C ILE A 227 9.38 1.47 22.25
N ASN A 228 9.75 0.36 21.61
CA ASN A 228 9.09 -0.18 20.43
C ASN A 228 9.05 -1.71 20.45
N CYS A 229 8.13 -2.32 19.70
CA CYS A 229 8.14 -3.74 19.40
C CYS A 229 8.25 -4.00 17.89
N ILE A 230 8.90 -5.10 17.53
CA ILE A 230 8.96 -5.62 16.16
C ILE A 230 8.14 -6.91 16.14
N SER A 231 7.30 -7.09 15.12
CA SER A 231 6.46 -8.29 14.95
C SER A 231 6.82 -9.04 13.67
N PRO A 232 7.87 -9.90 13.68
CA PRO A 232 8.23 -10.68 12.51
C PRO A 232 7.13 -11.65 12.08
N PHE A 233 7.09 -11.94 10.79
CA PHE A 233 6.43 -13.13 10.26
C PHE A 233 7.28 -14.39 10.56
N ALA A 234 6.96 -15.53 9.96
CA ALA A 234 7.82 -16.72 10.00
C ALA A 234 9.22 -16.40 9.43
N ILE A 235 10.24 -16.35 10.30
CA ILE A 235 11.66 -16.20 9.93
C ILE A 235 12.36 -17.53 10.14
N LEU A 236 13.04 -18.02 9.10
CA LEU A 236 13.80 -19.26 9.16
C LEU A 236 14.96 -19.12 10.16
N THR A 237 14.79 -19.75 11.33
CA THR A 237 15.71 -19.70 12.47
C THR A 237 15.73 -21.08 13.13
N PRO A 238 16.74 -21.40 13.98
CA PRO A 238 16.77 -22.67 14.70
C PRO A 238 15.48 -22.94 15.50
N LEU A 239 14.93 -21.90 16.15
CA LEU A 239 13.67 -21.97 16.91
C LEU A 239 12.45 -22.30 16.04
N LEU A 240 12.38 -21.77 14.80
CA LEU A 240 11.29 -22.12 13.88
C LEU A 240 11.50 -23.52 13.27
N MET A 241 12.74 -23.91 12.98
CA MET A 241 13.05 -25.24 12.46
C MET A 241 12.72 -26.34 13.47
N GLU A 242 13.08 -26.17 14.74
CA GLU A 242 12.74 -27.13 15.80
C GLU A 242 11.22 -27.33 15.93
N GLU A 243 10.44 -26.24 15.86
CA GLU A 243 8.97 -26.30 15.85
C GLU A 243 8.43 -27.00 14.59
N LEU A 244 9.00 -26.73 13.40
CA LEU A 244 8.59 -27.38 12.15
C LEU A 244 8.91 -28.88 12.14
N HIS A 245 10.08 -29.30 12.63
CA HIS A 245 10.44 -30.72 12.81
C HIS A 245 9.49 -31.44 13.77
N ARG A 246 8.98 -30.74 14.80
CA ARG A 246 7.98 -31.25 15.74
C ARG A 246 6.58 -31.38 15.11
N ILE A 247 6.13 -30.37 14.36
CA ILE A 247 4.81 -30.38 13.70
C ILE A 247 4.77 -31.38 12.54
N TYR A 248 5.88 -31.55 11.82
CA TYR A 248 6.00 -32.38 10.62
C TYR A 248 7.09 -33.45 10.79
N PRO A 249 6.90 -34.42 11.70
CA PRO A 249 7.91 -35.45 11.98
C PRO A 249 8.17 -36.30 10.73
N GLY A 250 9.46 -36.49 10.40
CA GLY A 250 9.89 -37.26 9.23
C GLY A 250 9.89 -36.48 7.90
N VAL A 251 9.57 -35.18 7.91
CA VAL A 251 9.70 -34.30 6.74
C VAL A 251 11.10 -33.68 6.71
N GLU A 252 11.77 -33.76 5.55
CA GLU A 252 13.13 -33.23 5.36
C GLU A 252 13.17 -31.69 5.32
N ASP A 253 14.27 -31.11 5.83
CA ASP A 253 14.51 -29.66 5.89
C ASP A 253 14.16 -28.89 4.60
N PRO A 254 14.52 -29.34 3.37
CA PRO A 254 14.19 -28.60 2.14
C PRO A 254 12.69 -28.47 1.89
N GLN A 255 11.87 -29.36 2.46
CA GLN A 255 10.40 -29.30 2.38
C GLN A 255 9.84 -28.36 3.47
N LEU A 256 10.38 -28.41 4.69
CA LEU A 256 10.02 -27.49 5.78
C LEU A 256 10.32 -26.03 5.42
N VAL A 257 11.48 -25.78 4.81
CA VAL A 257 11.86 -24.46 4.28
C VAL A 257 10.82 -23.98 3.26
N LYS A 258 10.42 -24.81 2.28
CA LYS A 258 9.39 -24.45 1.29
C LYS A 258 8.02 -24.12 1.89
N ILE A 259 7.64 -24.77 3.00
CA ILE A 259 6.40 -24.44 3.73
C ILE A 259 6.47 -23.00 4.24
N THR A 260 7.59 -22.57 4.83
CA THR A 260 7.75 -21.18 5.33
C THR A 260 7.80 -20.14 4.21
N GLN A 261 8.52 -20.42 3.12
CA GLN A 261 8.81 -19.44 2.05
C GLN A 261 7.56 -18.94 1.30
N ASN A 262 6.49 -19.73 1.23
CA ASN A 262 5.26 -19.37 0.52
C ASN A 262 4.20 -18.67 1.39
N THR A 263 4.54 -18.27 2.62
CA THR A 263 3.57 -17.68 3.57
C THR A 263 3.59 -16.15 3.66
N GLY A 264 4.55 -15.50 3.00
CA GLY A 264 4.66 -14.04 2.95
C GLY A 264 3.64 -13.38 2.02
N ALA A 265 3.25 -12.13 2.32
CA ALA A 265 2.31 -11.35 1.52
C ALA A 265 2.87 -10.90 0.15
N LEU A 266 4.20 -10.93 -0.03
CA LEU A 266 4.87 -10.65 -1.30
C LEU A 266 5.33 -11.97 -1.93
N GLN A 267 4.70 -12.33 -3.06
CA GLN A 267 4.96 -13.60 -3.74
C GLN A 267 6.45 -13.70 -4.15
N GLY A 268 7.12 -14.77 -3.70
CA GLY A 268 8.51 -15.05 -4.03
C GLY A 268 9.55 -14.26 -3.22
N VAL A 269 9.14 -13.52 -2.17
CA VAL A 269 10.06 -12.81 -1.27
C VAL A 269 9.98 -13.43 0.13
N ASN A 270 11.10 -13.96 0.59
CA ASN A 270 11.25 -14.51 1.94
C ASN A 270 11.74 -13.41 2.89
N CYS A 271 11.19 -13.35 4.10
CA CYS A 271 11.68 -12.46 5.15
C CYS A 271 12.77 -13.17 5.95
N GLU A 272 13.93 -12.54 6.08
CA GLU A 272 15.12 -13.13 6.69
C GLU A 272 15.48 -12.45 8.03
N ALA A 273 16.34 -13.09 8.83
CA ALA A 273 16.81 -12.51 10.10
C ALA A 273 17.46 -11.13 9.91
N ILE A 274 18.11 -10.90 8.77
CA ILE A 274 18.72 -9.61 8.41
C ILE A 274 17.68 -8.50 8.21
N ASP A 275 16.46 -8.81 7.74
CA ASP A 275 15.39 -7.83 7.61
C ASP A 275 14.90 -7.35 8.98
N VAL A 276 14.75 -8.27 9.93
CA VAL A 276 14.43 -7.96 11.33
C VAL A 276 15.57 -7.17 11.99
N ALA A 277 16.83 -7.51 11.70
CA ALA A 277 18.00 -6.77 12.18
C ALA A 277 18.08 -5.35 11.58
N ASN A 278 17.68 -5.15 10.31
CA ASN A 278 17.57 -3.83 9.69
C ASN A 278 16.47 -2.98 10.35
N ALA A 279 15.32 -3.58 10.67
CA ALA A 279 14.24 -2.93 11.42
C ALA A 279 14.70 -2.52 12.83
N ALA A 280 15.37 -3.42 13.54
CA ALA A 280 15.95 -3.14 14.85
C ALA A 280 17.01 -2.04 14.80
N LEU A 281 17.85 -2.00 13.74
CA LEU A 281 18.86 -0.97 13.56
C LEU A 281 18.23 0.42 13.41
N TYR A 282 17.19 0.54 12.57
CA TYR A 282 16.46 1.80 12.41
C TYR A 282 15.78 2.23 13.72
N LEU A 283 15.08 1.30 14.39
CA LEU A 283 14.41 1.60 15.65
C LEU A 283 15.39 1.87 16.81
N ALA A 284 16.63 1.39 16.76
CA ALA A 284 17.67 1.68 17.74
C ALA A 284 18.40 3.00 17.48
N SER A 285 18.54 3.42 16.23
CA SER A 285 19.33 4.59 15.85
C SER A 285 18.64 5.93 16.16
N ASP A 286 19.38 7.00 15.92
CA ASP A 286 18.86 8.36 16.00
C ASP A 286 17.94 8.70 14.82
N ASP A 287 17.88 7.87 13.76
CA ASP A 287 16.93 8.06 12.64
C ASP A 287 15.47 7.93 13.09
N ALA A 288 15.22 7.17 14.16
CA ALA A 288 13.90 7.02 14.78
C ALA A 288 13.60 8.07 15.86
N LYS A 289 14.43 9.12 15.99
CA LYS A 289 14.11 10.29 16.83
C LYS A 289 13.31 11.30 16.02
N ILE A 290 12.00 11.40 16.32
CA ILE A 290 11.21 12.56 15.91
C ILE A 290 11.73 13.78 16.69
N GLY A 291 11.77 14.95 16.05
CA GLY A 291 12.28 16.19 16.66
C GLY A 291 11.61 16.54 17.98
N GLN A 292 12.34 17.18 18.89
CA GLN A 292 11.87 17.54 20.23
C GLN A 292 10.54 18.31 20.17
N GLY A 293 9.43 17.67 20.55
CA GLY A 293 8.11 18.31 20.56
C GLY A 293 6.93 17.38 20.82
N SER A 294 6.94 16.15 20.33
CA SER A 294 5.79 15.22 20.46
C SER A 294 6.14 13.95 21.22
N ALA A 295 5.71 13.88 22.49
CA ALA A 295 5.61 12.62 23.23
C ALA A 295 4.41 11.82 22.69
N ALA A 296 4.57 11.21 21.51
CA ALA A 296 3.59 10.35 20.88
C ALA A 296 4.20 8.98 20.64
N THR A 297 3.56 7.94 21.20
CA THR A 297 3.77 6.55 20.79
C THR A 297 3.12 6.35 19.42
N SER A 298 3.75 6.92 18.39
CA SER A 298 3.35 6.74 16.99
C SER A 298 3.36 5.26 16.65
N LEU A 299 2.19 4.70 16.35
CA LEU A 299 2.10 3.37 15.73
C LEU A 299 2.84 3.45 14.39
N TRP A 300 3.27 2.32 13.80
CA TRP A 300 3.95 2.37 12.49
C TRP A 300 3.09 2.94 11.34
N ALA A 301 1.79 3.15 11.59
CA ALA A 301 0.90 3.93 10.73
C ALA A 301 1.19 5.44 10.70
N ASP A 302 2.01 5.95 11.63
CA ASP A 302 2.24 7.36 11.94
C ASP A 302 3.71 7.77 11.69
N LEU A 303 4.29 7.40 10.54
CA LEU A 303 5.59 7.93 10.13
C LEU A 303 5.57 9.48 10.14
N PRO A 304 6.66 10.15 10.54
CA PRO A 304 6.69 11.61 10.56
C PRO A 304 6.53 12.20 9.14
N PRO A 305 5.79 13.32 8.96
CA PRO A 305 5.46 13.84 7.63
C PRO A 305 6.67 14.06 6.72
N ASP A 306 7.80 14.54 7.25
CA ASP A 306 9.03 14.77 6.49
C ASP A 306 9.65 13.48 5.91
N LEU A 307 9.54 12.38 6.65
CA LEU A 307 10.00 11.05 6.21
C LEU A 307 9.04 10.47 5.18
N ILE A 308 7.72 10.61 5.38
CA ILE A 308 6.72 10.22 4.37
C ILE A 308 6.94 11.02 3.08
N GLN A 309 7.19 12.34 3.16
CA GLN A 309 7.46 13.20 2.00
C GLN A 309 8.73 12.75 1.26
N SER A 310 9.79 12.38 1.98
CA SER A 310 11.05 11.85 1.41
C SER A 310 10.87 10.48 0.74
N ILE A 311 9.99 9.62 1.27
CA ILE A 311 9.62 8.33 0.66
C ILE A 311 8.74 8.57 -0.57
N SER A 312 7.70 9.40 -0.45
CA SER A 312 6.75 9.78 -1.51
C SER A 312 7.46 10.33 -2.74
N ASN A 313 8.40 11.25 -2.55
CA ASN A 313 9.22 11.84 -3.62
C ASN A 313 10.17 10.86 -4.33
N ARG A 314 10.25 9.60 -3.90
CA ARG A 314 11.13 8.56 -4.46
C ARG A 314 10.39 7.33 -5.00
N LEU A 315 9.06 7.28 -4.84
CA LEU A 315 8.22 6.18 -5.30
C LEU A 315 7.46 6.58 -6.57
N GLY A 316 7.33 5.65 -7.52
CA GLY A 316 6.39 5.81 -8.63
C GLY A 316 4.95 5.73 -8.13
N LEU A 317 4.01 6.38 -8.83
CA LEU A 317 2.61 6.55 -8.41
C LEU A 317 1.92 5.28 -7.86
N ILE A 318 2.15 4.09 -8.43
CA ILE A 318 1.51 2.86 -7.92
C ILE A 318 2.22 2.28 -6.71
N ASP A 319 3.54 2.42 -6.63
CA ASP A 319 4.30 2.00 -5.44
C ASP A 319 3.91 2.92 -4.26
N LEU A 320 3.67 4.21 -4.55
CA LEU A 320 3.12 5.25 -3.66
C LEU A 320 1.65 4.98 -3.26
N LEU A 321 0.78 4.60 -4.19
CA LEU A 321 -0.62 4.20 -3.89
C LEU A 321 -0.70 2.87 -3.10
N SER A 322 0.26 1.97 -3.26
CA SER A 322 0.36 0.74 -2.46
C SER A 322 0.80 1.05 -1.03
N PHE A 323 1.73 1.98 -0.86
CA PHE A 323 2.19 2.48 0.45
C PHE A 323 1.08 3.20 1.24
N ARG A 324 0.19 3.92 0.54
CA ARG A 324 -0.99 4.59 1.12
C ARG A 324 -1.94 3.65 1.88
N GLY A 325 -1.99 2.35 1.55
CA GLY A 325 -2.80 1.38 2.28
C GLY A 325 -2.31 1.05 3.70
N VAL A 326 -1.16 1.60 4.11
CA VAL A 326 -0.40 1.17 5.30
C VAL A 326 -0.18 2.31 6.32
N CYS A 327 -0.22 3.58 5.91
CA CYS A 327 0.04 4.74 6.77
C CYS A 327 -1.20 5.62 6.98
N GLN A 328 -1.59 5.84 8.24
CA GLN A 328 -2.74 6.69 8.62
C GLN A 328 -2.43 8.20 8.43
N ASN A 329 -1.21 8.65 8.71
CA ASN A 329 -0.80 10.06 8.53
C ASN A 329 -0.44 10.46 7.09
N TRP A 330 -0.78 9.62 6.09
CA TRP A 330 -0.52 9.85 4.66
C TRP A 330 -0.95 11.24 4.17
N ASN A 331 -2.13 11.70 4.60
CA ASN A 331 -2.78 12.92 4.08
C ASN A 331 -1.95 14.20 4.28
N LEU A 332 -0.99 14.22 5.23
CA LEU A 332 -0.16 15.39 5.50
C LEU A 332 1.05 15.53 4.55
N ALA A 333 1.49 14.43 3.95
CA ALA A 333 2.80 14.33 3.30
C ALA A 333 2.73 13.96 1.80
N SER A 334 1.53 13.72 1.27
CA SER A 334 1.34 13.49 -0.15
C SER A 334 1.13 14.77 -0.96
N PHE A 335 0.77 15.89 -0.32
CA PHE A 335 0.31 17.11 -0.99
C PHE A 335 1.23 17.53 -2.15
N THR A 336 2.54 17.55 -1.93
CA THR A 336 3.53 17.95 -2.94
C THR A 336 3.66 16.95 -4.10
N SER A 337 3.73 15.65 -3.82
CA SER A 337 3.90 14.60 -4.86
C SER A 337 2.59 14.34 -5.62
N SER A 338 1.45 14.42 -4.92
CA SER A 338 0.11 14.42 -5.53
C SER A 338 -0.06 15.63 -6.44
N ALA A 339 0.30 16.84 -5.98
CA ALA A 339 0.25 18.05 -6.79
C ALA A 339 1.14 17.96 -8.04
N GLU A 340 2.34 17.39 -7.95
CA GLU A 340 3.21 17.19 -9.13
C GLU A 340 2.52 16.31 -10.19
N ILE A 341 1.93 15.19 -9.77
CA ILE A 341 1.19 14.25 -10.63
C ILE A 341 -0.12 14.88 -11.18
N GLU A 342 -0.81 15.68 -10.38
CA GLU A 342 -2.04 16.38 -10.76
C GLU A 342 -1.79 17.58 -11.70
N SER A 343 -0.64 18.24 -11.56
CA SER A 343 -0.20 19.40 -12.35
C SER A 343 0.26 19.04 -13.76
N SER A 344 0.64 17.78 -14.00
CA SER A 344 1.05 17.31 -15.32
C SER A 344 -0.15 17.23 -16.27
N SER A 345 -0.26 18.22 -17.17
CA SER A 345 -1.35 18.37 -18.13
C SER A 345 -1.35 17.37 -19.28
N CYS A 346 -0.34 16.48 -19.39
CA CYS A 346 0.02 15.85 -20.66
C CYS A 346 0.35 14.34 -20.61
N HIS A 347 -0.09 13.59 -19.60
CA HIS A 347 0.08 12.13 -19.57
C HIS A 347 -0.86 11.39 -20.54
N GLU A 348 -0.39 10.28 -21.11
CA GLU A 348 -1.28 9.36 -21.83
C GLU A 348 -2.19 8.61 -20.82
N PRO A 349 -3.46 8.34 -21.16
CA PRO A 349 -4.35 7.64 -20.26
C PRO A 349 -3.85 6.20 -20.04
N TRP A 350 -3.94 5.75 -18.80
CA TRP A 350 -3.63 4.38 -18.41
C TRP A 350 -4.81 3.46 -18.72
N PHE A 351 -4.55 2.17 -18.88
CA PHE A 351 -5.59 1.19 -19.21
C PHE A 351 -5.84 0.24 -18.03
N LEU A 352 -7.06 0.26 -17.49
CA LEU A 352 -7.51 -0.69 -16.47
C LEU A 352 -8.35 -1.79 -17.13
N LEU A 353 -7.83 -3.01 -17.14
CA LEU A 353 -8.54 -4.23 -17.53
C LEU A 353 -9.19 -4.88 -16.30
N TYR A 354 -10.46 -5.26 -16.42
CA TYR A 354 -11.24 -5.95 -15.39
C TYR A 354 -12.23 -6.94 -16.05
N GLY A 355 -12.70 -7.94 -15.31
CA GLY A 355 -13.60 -8.98 -15.82
C GLY A 355 -13.14 -10.40 -15.52
N GLY A 356 -14.07 -11.36 -15.57
CA GLY A 356 -13.94 -12.70 -14.99
C GLY A 356 -14.66 -12.82 -13.64
N GLU A 357 -14.61 -14.01 -13.03
CA GLU A 357 -15.29 -14.29 -11.74
C GLU A 357 -14.63 -13.59 -10.54
N ASN A 358 -13.39 -13.13 -10.68
CA ASN A 358 -12.57 -12.59 -9.60
C ASN A 358 -12.50 -11.05 -9.62
N SER A 359 -12.29 -10.44 -8.45
CA SER A 359 -12.13 -8.98 -8.27
C SER A 359 -10.76 -8.41 -8.70
N GLN A 360 -9.91 -9.24 -9.32
CA GLN A 360 -8.54 -8.86 -9.69
C GLN A 360 -8.51 -8.13 -11.05
N CYS A 361 -7.99 -6.91 -11.03
CA CYS A 361 -7.84 -6.04 -12.19
C CYS A 361 -6.36 -5.91 -12.59
N SER A 362 -6.09 -5.69 -13.88
CA SER A 362 -4.75 -5.39 -14.41
C SER A 362 -4.69 -3.95 -14.90
N LEU A 363 -3.85 -3.11 -14.29
CA LEU A 363 -3.62 -1.73 -14.69
C LEU A 363 -2.30 -1.62 -15.48
N VAL A 364 -2.33 -1.00 -16.66
CA VAL A 364 -1.16 -0.77 -17.52
C VAL A 364 -0.91 0.72 -17.64
N SER A 365 0.28 1.16 -17.24
CA SER A 365 0.70 2.57 -17.37
C SER A 365 1.11 2.95 -18.80
N GLU A 366 1.26 4.24 -19.07
CA GLU A 366 1.81 4.80 -20.33
C GLU A 366 3.09 4.06 -20.78
N ASN A 367 4.03 3.88 -19.84
CA ASN A 367 5.32 3.19 -20.05
C ASN A 367 5.20 1.66 -20.22
N GLY A 368 3.98 1.10 -20.18
CA GLY A 368 3.72 -0.32 -20.35
C GLY A 368 4.00 -1.21 -19.13
N LYS A 369 4.34 -0.63 -17.96
CA LYS A 369 4.47 -1.39 -16.71
C LYS A 369 3.07 -1.86 -16.28
N LYS A 370 2.92 -3.16 -16.05
CA LYS A 370 1.69 -3.82 -15.60
C LYS A 370 1.67 -3.91 -14.09
N TYR A 371 0.50 -3.68 -13.50
CA TYR A 371 0.22 -3.76 -12.07
C TYR A 371 -1.04 -4.61 -11.84
N LEU A 372 -1.09 -5.36 -10.74
CA LEU A 372 -2.25 -6.13 -10.31
C LEU A 372 -2.91 -5.42 -9.13
N ILE A 373 -4.21 -5.15 -9.21
CA ILE A 373 -4.97 -4.39 -8.21
C ILE A 373 -6.27 -5.12 -7.92
N ASN A 374 -6.66 -5.26 -6.65
CA ASN A 374 -7.95 -5.83 -6.27
C ASN A 374 -9.01 -4.72 -6.11
N ILE A 375 -10.07 -4.75 -6.93
CA ILE A 375 -11.16 -3.76 -6.96
C ILE A 375 -12.52 -4.51 -6.92
N PRO A 376 -13.07 -4.79 -5.73
CA PRO A 376 -14.35 -5.51 -5.58
C PRO A 376 -15.53 -4.83 -6.28
N GLU A 377 -15.50 -3.50 -6.41
CA GLU A 377 -16.53 -2.70 -7.07
C GLU A 377 -16.67 -3.00 -8.57
N LEU A 378 -15.61 -3.52 -9.20
CA LEU A 378 -15.58 -3.91 -10.62
C LEU A 378 -15.82 -5.41 -10.85
N SER A 379 -16.11 -6.18 -9.78
CA SER A 379 -16.53 -7.58 -9.88
C SER A 379 -18.03 -7.71 -10.21
N GLY A 380 -18.48 -8.93 -10.53
CA GLY A 380 -19.91 -9.25 -10.60
C GLY A 380 -20.67 -8.49 -11.68
N GLY A 381 -20.19 -8.55 -12.93
CA GLY A 381 -20.91 -7.98 -14.09
C GLY A 381 -20.83 -6.46 -14.26
N ALA A 382 -20.17 -5.73 -13.36
CA ALA A 382 -19.97 -4.28 -13.43
C ALA A 382 -19.48 -3.78 -14.81
N THR A 383 -19.92 -2.59 -15.24
CA THR A 383 -19.54 -1.95 -16.51
C THR A 383 -19.19 -0.48 -16.26
N CYS A 384 -17.95 -0.08 -16.54
CA CYS A 384 -17.59 1.33 -16.66
C CYS A 384 -18.21 1.91 -17.93
N ILE A 385 -18.94 3.03 -17.81
CA ILE A 385 -19.65 3.67 -18.93
C ILE A 385 -19.18 5.10 -19.23
N ALA A 386 -18.41 5.70 -18.33
CA ALA A 386 -17.68 6.94 -18.55
C ALA A 386 -16.42 6.99 -17.68
N SER A 387 -15.43 7.79 -18.07
CA SER A 387 -14.31 8.17 -17.21
C SER A 387 -13.83 9.59 -17.50
N LYS A 388 -13.38 10.28 -16.45
CA LYS A 388 -12.76 11.61 -16.52
C LYS A 388 -11.96 11.86 -15.24
N GLU A 389 -10.76 12.41 -15.38
CA GLU A 389 -9.95 12.88 -14.24
C GLU A 389 -9.81 11.87 -13.09
N GLY A 390 -9.53 10.60 -13.39
CA GLY A 390 -9.32 9.54 -12.39
C GLY A 390 -10.59 8.96 -11.78
N TRP A 391 -11.76 9.52 -12.06
CA TRP A 391 -13.06 8.94 -11.75
C TRP A 391 -13.55 8.06 -12.90
N ILE A 392 -14.18 6.94 -12.52
CA ILE A 392 -14.94 6.07 -13.43
C ILE A 392 -16.41 6.04 -12.97
N LEU A 393 -17.33 6.13 -13.92
CA LEU A 393 -18.76 5.95 -13.69
C LEU A 393 -19.09 4.48 -13.97
N VAL A 394 -19.51 3.75 -12.94
CA VAL A 394 -19.73 2.30 -12.97
C VAL A 394 -21.22 2.00 -12.86
N TYR A 395 -21.69 1.15 -13.76
CA TYR A 395 -23.01 0.54 -13.73
C TYR A 395 -22.92 -0.90 -13.23
N ARG A 396 -23.74 -1.28 -12.25
CA ARG A 396 -23.86 -2.65 -11.75
C ARG A 396 -25.27 -2.89 -11.21
N GLU A 397 -25.93 -3.94 -11.71
CA GLU A 397 -27.20 -4.44 -11.16
C GLU A 397 -28.29 -3.34 -10.99
N GLY A 398 -28.44 -2.44 -11.97
CA GLY A 398 -29.39 -1.32 -11.91
C GLY A 398 -28.94 -0.08 -11.12
N SER A 399 -27.79 -0.16 -10.44
CA SER A 399 -27.18 0.94 -9.69
C SER A 399 -26.08 1.63 -10.51
N LEU A 400 -25.99 2.96 -10.40
CA LEU A 400 -24.88 3.77 -10.91
C LEU A 400 -24.12 4.37 -9.72
N PHE A 401 -22.79 4.35 -9.80
CA PHE A 401 -21.93 5.01 -8.82
C PHE A 401 -20.65 5.51 -9.47
N PHE A 402 -20.11 6.62 -8.95
CA PHE A 402 -18.74 7.00 -9.22
C PHE A 402 -17.79 6.21 -8.33
N PHE A 403 -16.66 5.81 -8.89
CA PHE A 403 -15.56 5.20 -8.16
C PHE A 403 -14.23 5.81 -8.59
N CYS A 404 -13.30 6.00 -7.66
CA CYS A 404 -11.95 6.48 -7.95
C CYS A 404 -10.94 5.40 -7.56
N PRO A 405 -10.36 4.63 -8.52
CA PRO A 405 -9.49 3.50 -8.22
C PRO A 405 -8.24 3.83 -7.41
N SER A 406 -7.73 5.06 -7.52
CA SER A 406 -6.57 5.56 -6.77
C SER A 406 -6.93 5.89 -5.30
N SER A 407 -8.05 6.56 -5.06
CA SER A 407 -8.43 6.97 -3.70
C SER A 407 -9.26 5.93 -2.95
N ARG A 408 -9.90 4.99 -3.66
CA ARG A 408 -10.98 4.09 -3.23
C ARG A 408 -12.27 4.81 -2.80
N SER A 409 -12.41 6.07 -3.19
CA SER A 409 -13.64 6.83 -2.94
C SER A 409 -14.78 6.33 -3.83
N LYS A 410 -15.98 6.22 -3.26
CA LYS A 410 -17.22 5.82 -3.95
C LYS A 410 -18.32 6.85 -3.68
N ILE A 411 -19.08 7.21 -4.70
CA ILE A 411 -20.27 8.07 -4.60
C ILE A 411 -21.42 7.36 -5.31
N ASP A 412 -22.40 6.86 -4.54
CA ASP A 412 -23.60 6.27 -5.09
C ASP A 412 -24.52 7.35 -5.69
N LEU A 413 -25.11 7.06 -6.85
CA LEU A 413 -26.10 7.92 -7.50
C LEU A 413 -27.52 7.38 -7.26
N PRO A 414 -28.56 8.23 -7.41
CA PRO A 414 -29.95 7.77 -7.37
C PRO A 414 -30.20 6.65 -8.39
N GLN A 415 -31.11 5.74 -8.04
CA GLN A 415 -31.43 4.56 -8.85
C GLN A 415 -31.65 4.91 -10.32
N PHE A 416 -30.94 4.23 -11.22
CA PHE A 416 -31.05 4.50 -12.65
C PHE A 416 -32.34 3.87 -13.22
N PRO A 417 -33.08 4.53 -14.13
CA PRO A 417 -34.37 4.01 -14.61
C PRO A 417 -34.34 2.71 -15.44
N TYR A 418 -33.17 2.08 -15.65
CA TYR A 418 -33.02 0.82 -16.39
C TYR A 418 -32.25 -0.24 -15.61
N SER A 419 -32.79 -1.46 -15.61
CA SER A 419 -32.20 -2.67 -15.02
C SER A 419 -31.12 -3.34 -15.89
N VAL A 420 -31.03 -2.98 -17.19
CA VAL A 420 -29.97 -3.44 -18.11
C VAL A 420 -29.60 -2.31 -19.07
N LEU A 421 -28.30 -2.06 -19.26
CA LEU A 421 -27.78 -1.21 -20.35
C LEU A 421 -27.50 -2.07 -21.60
N LYS A 422 -28.04 -1.66 -22.76
CA LYS A 422 -27.72 -2.23 -24.08
C LYS A 422 -26.43 -1.61 -24.66
N ASP A 423 -25.86 -2.20 -25.71
CA ASP A 423 -24.62 -1.75 -26.37
C ASP A 423 -24.67 -0.35 -27.04
N ARG A 424 -25.83 0.32 -27.05
CA ARG A 424 -26.03 1.66 -27.64
C ARG A 424 -26.17 2.74 -26.55
N VAL A 425 -25.23 2.72 -25.60
CA VAL A 425 -25.16 3.66 -24.48
C VAL A 425 -23.81 4.37 -24.49
N ALA A 426 -23.84 5.68 -24.30
CA ALA A 426 -22.65 6.46 -23.93
C ALA A 426 -22.98 7.31 -22.71
N ALA A 427 -21.99 7.58 -21.87
CA ALA A 427 -22.13 8.50 -20.76
C ALA A 427 -20.94 9.46 -20.68
N ALA A 428 -21.17 10.61 -20.07
CA ALA A 428 -20.16 11.63 -19.78
C ALA A 428 -20.55 12.43 -18.54
N PHE A 429 -19.59 13.09 -17.91
CA PHE A 429 -19.83 14.00 -16.79
C PHE A 429 -19.01 15.28 -16.92
N SER A 430 -19.59 16.42 -16.51
CA SER A 430 -19.08 17.76 -16.84
C SER A 430 -17.79 18.12 -16.11
N SER A 431 -17.72 17.87 -14.80
CA SER A 431 -16.61 18.16 -13.88
C SER A 431 -16.43 16.98 -12.91
N SER A 432 -15.45 17.01 -12.01
CA SER A 432 -15.31 15.98 -10.97
C SER A 432 -16.62 15.79 -10.20
N PRO A 433 -17.05 14.56 -9.82
CA PRO A 433 -18.27 14.34 -9.06
C PRO A 433 -18.27 14.95 -7.64
N THR A 434 -17.14 15.49 -7.19
CA THR A 434 -17.04 16.31 -5.96
C THR A 434 -17.38 17.80 -6.19
N CYS A 435 -17.51 18.24 -7.44
CA CYS A 435 -17.84 19.62 -7.79
C CYS A 435 -19.37 19.83 -7.83
N LYS A 436 -19.83 20.96 -7.28
CA LYS A 436 -21.27 21.30 -7.20
C LYS A 436 -21.94 21.55 -8.55
N ASP A 437 -21.15 21.77 -9.59
CA ASP A 437 -21.56 21.96 -10.99
C ASP A 437 -21.52 20.66 -11.81
N CYS A 438 -21.22 19.52 -11.18
CA CYS A 438 -21.16 18.24 -11.87
C CYS A 438 -22.55 17.85 -12.39
N ILE A 439 -22.61 17.58 -13.70
CA ILE A 439 -23.78 17.06 -14.40
C ILE A 439 -23.36 15.73 -15.02
N VAL A 440 -24.00 14.66 -14.59
CA VAL A 440 -23.88 13.33 -15.19
C VAL A 440 -24.89 13.22 -16.31
N SER A 441 -24.46 12.79 -17.49
CA SER A 441 -25.34 12.54 -18.64
C SER A 441 -25.15 11.12 -19.16
N VAL A 442 -26.24 10.36 -19.22
CA VAL A 442 -26.31 9.01 -19.80
C VAL A 442 -27.24 9.07 -21.01
N ILE A 443 -26.72 8.67 -22.16
CA ILE A 443 -27.39 8.71 -23.44
C ILE A 443 -27.71 7.28 -23.86
N CYS A 444 -29.00 6.97 -24.00
CA CYS A 444 -29.47 5.67 -24.47
C CYS A 444 -30.15 5.81 -25.82
N GLN A 445 -29.70 5.06 -26.83
CA GLN A 445 -30.41 4.97 -28.11
C GLN A 445 -31.43 3.83 -28.05
N ASN A 446 -32.68 4.09 -28.46
CA ASN A 446 -33.68 3.04 -28.60
C ASN A 446 -33.56 2.30 -29.95
N ASP A 447 -34.37 1.27 -30.14
CA ASP A 447 -34.35 0.45 -31.35
C ASP A 447 -34.91 1.20 -32.58
N GLU A 448 -35.72 2.26 -32.37
CA GLU A 448 -36.23 3.21 -33.38
C GLU A 448 -35.20 4.31 -33.75
N ARG A 449 -33.97 4.21 -33.23
CA ARG A 449 -32.86 5.19 -33.28
C ARG A 449 -33.01 6.47 -32.48
N ASP A 450 -34.18 6.77 -31.92
CA ASP A 450 -34.39 7.92 -31.03
C ASP A 450 -33.40 7.90 -29.85
N VAL A 451 -33.01 9.10 -29.44
CA VAL A 451 -32.02 9.31 -28.39
C VAL A 451 -32.72 9.79 -27.13
N VAL A 452 -32.50 9.10 -26.01
CA VAL A 452 -32.97 9.50 -24.68
C VAL A 452 -31.78 9.94 -23.85
N LEU A 453 -31.79 11.21 -23.44
CA LEU A 453 -30.83 11.80 -22.52
C LEU A 453 -31.39 11.71 -21.10
N TYR A 454 -30.62 11.09 -20.20
CA TYR A 454 -30.82 11.13 -18.76
C TYR A 454 -29.74 12.03 -18.16
N SER A 455 -30.12 13.13 -17.53
CA SER A 455 -29.20 14.04 -16.83
C SER A 455 -29.45 14.05 -15.32
N LEU A 456 -28.37 14.19 -14.55
CA LEU A 456 -28.39 14.29 -13.09
C LEU A 456 -27.40 15.36 -12.65
N SER A 457 -27.89 16.43 -12.04
CA SER A 457 -27.06 17.45 -11.39
C SER A 457 -26.60 16.98 -10.00
N HIS A 458 -25.43 17.45 -9.55
CA HIS A 458 -24.88 17.16 -8.24
C HIS A 458 -25.91 17.39 -7.11
N GLY A 459 -26.16 16.37 -6.30
CA GLY A 459 -27.10 16.41 -5.17
C GLY A 459 -28.59 16.31 -5.54
N ALA A 460 -28.95 16.17 -6.81
CA ALA A 460 -30.33 15.90 -7.21
C ALA A 460 -30.77 14.48 -6.80
N ALA A 461 -32.01 14.35 -6.31
CA ALA A 461 -32.55 13.06 -5.86
C ALA A 461 -33.11 12.18 -7.00
N ALA A 462 -33.25 12.72 -8.22
CA ALA A 462 -33.87 12.03 -9.34
C ALA A 462 -33.27 12.44 -10.70
N TRP A 463 -33.31 11.52 -11.66
CA TRP A 463 -32.83 11.72 -13.04
C TRP A 463 -33.84 12.52 -13.88
N THR A 464 -33.36 13.54 -14.59
CA THR A 464 -34.14 14.26 -15.59
C THR A 464 -34.08 13.51 -16.93
N LYS A 465 -35.23 13.23 -17.55
CA LYS A 465 -35.34 12.49 -18.82
C LYS A 465 -35.79 13.41 -19.95
N ARG A 466 -35.05 13.42 -21.06
CA ARG A 466 -35.42 14.12 -22.31
C ARG A 466 -35.35 13.14 -23.50
N LYS A 467 -36.42 13.04 -24.30
CA LYS A 467 -36.45 12.21 -25.53
C LYS A 467 -36.33 13.11 -26.75
N HIS A 468 -35.44 12.74 -27.68
CA HIS A 468 -35.23 13.48 -28.92
C HIS A 468 -35.32 12.54 -30.13
N ALA A 469 -36.11 12.95 -31.12
CA ALA A 469 -36.26 12.22 -32.37
C ALA A 469 -34.97 12.32 -33.19
N ASN A 470 -34.43 11.18 -33.62
CA ASN A 470 -33.15 11.12 -34.33
C ASN A 470 -33.34 10.63 -35.77
N LYS A 471 -32.98 11.48 -36.74
CA LYS A 471 -33.10 11.18 -38.18
C LYS A 471 -31.78 10.91 -38.90
N TYR A 472 -30.63 11.19 -38.28
CA TYR A 472 -29.33 11.27 -38.98
C TYR A 472 -28.20 10.47 -38.31
N PHE A 473 -28.23 10.35 -37.00
CA PHE A 473 -27.14 9.81 -36.18
C PHE A 473 -27.29 8.28 -36.06
N LYS A 474 -26.24 7.53 -36.44
CA LYS A 474 -26.37 6.08 -36.70
C LYS A 474 -26.41 5.24 -35.41
N ASN A 475 -25.33 5.28 -34.64
CA ASN A 475 -25.15 4.50 -33.41
C ASN A 475 -24.53 5.40 -32.33
N VAL A 476 -25.02 5.38 -31.08
CA VAL A 476 -24.33 6.07 -29.97
C VAL A 476 -23.03 5.32 -29.65
N LYS A 477 -21.87 6.02 -29.73
CA LYS A 477 -20.54 5.44 -29.47
C LYS A 477 -19.76 6.11 -28.36
N ALA A 478 -19.78 7.44 -28.27
CA ALA A 478 -19.10 8.17 -27.21
C ALA A 478 -19.88 9.44 -26.84
N ALA A 479 -19.58 9.99 -25.66
CA ALA A 479 -20.08 11.29 -25.23
C ALA A 479 -18.96 12.06 -24.51
N ALA A 480 -18.97 13.38 -24.60
CA ALA A 480 -17.98 14.24 -23.97
C ALA A 480 -18.57 15.59 -23.57
N TYR A 481 -18.09 16.15 -22.47
CA TYR A 481 -18.29 17.57 -22.15
C TYR A 481 -17.09 18.39 -22.59
N ALA A 482 -17.34 19.47 -23.33
CA ALA A 482 -16.36 20.48 -23.72
C ALA A 482 -17.02 21.86 -23.72
N ASN A 483 -16.36 22.89 -23.20
CA ASN A 483 -16.90 24.26 -23.12
C ASN A 483 -18.37 24.29 -22.62
N GLU A 484 -18.62 23.62 -21.49
CA GLU A 484 -19.93 23.46 -20.81
C GLU A 484 -21.04 22.74 -21.61
N LYS A 485 -20.75 22.28 -22.83
CA LYS A 485 -21.71 21.64 -23.74
C LYS A 485 -21.48 20.14 -23.79
N LEU A 486 -22.56 19.37 -23.89
CA LEU A 486 -22.50 17.92 -24.09
C LEU A 486 -22.50 17.61 -25.58
N TYR A 487 -21.48 16.88 -26.02
CA TYR A 487 -21.32 16.35 -27.36
C TYR A 487 -21.53 14.83 -27.34
N VAL A 488 -22.25 14.30 -28.32
CA VAL A 488 -22.48 12.86 -28.50
C VAL A 488 -22.01 12.49 -29.90
N PHE A 489 -21.28 11.38 -30.02
CA PHE A 489 -20.56 10.98 -31.23
C PHE A 489 -21.04 9.61 -31.72
N ASP A 490 -21.18 9.46 -33.04
CA ASP A 490 -21.42 8.17 -33.68
C ASP A 490 -20.13 7.54 -34.25
N ASP A 491 -20.28 6.45 -35.00
CA ASP A 491 -19.19 5.77 -35.68
C ASP A 491 -18.49 6.65 -36.76
N SER A 492 -19.19 7.66 -37.28
CA SER A 492 -18.73 8.55 -38.35
C SER A 492 -18.21 9.88 -37.81
N ASP A 493 -18.20 10.94 -38.61
CA ASP A 493 -17.85 12.30 -38.18
C ASP A 493 -19.10 13.14 -37.86
N THR A 494 -20.19 12.48 -37.47
CA THR A 494 -21.45 13.12 -37.08
C THR A 494 -21.50 13.29 -35.56
N LEU A 495 -21.87 14.48 -35.09
CA LEU A 495 -22.06 14.76 -33.67
C LEU A 495 -23.41 15.41 -33.37
N LEU A 496 -23.89 15.18 -32.15
CA LEU A 496 -25.01 15.88 -31.55
C LEU A 496 -24.51 16.86 -30.49
N ARG A 497 -25.07 18.08 -30.42
CA ARG A 497 -24.77 19.04 -29.37
C ARG A 497 -26.01 19.35 -28.54
N PHE A 498 -25.87 19.25 -27.22
CA PHE A 498 -26.82 19.80 -26.25
C PHE A 498 -26.19 21.03 -25.63
N ASP A 499 -26.83 22.19 -25.82
CA ASP A 499 -26.51 23.40 -25.09
C ASP A 499 -27.23 23.36 -23.72
N SER A 500 -26.67 24.02 -22.69
CA SER A 500 -27.21 24.01 -21.32
C SER A 500 -28.60 24.66 -21.22
N GLU A 501 -28.91 25.58 -22.13
CA GLU A 501 -30.18 26.30 -22.26
C GLU A 501 -31.11 25.62 -23.29
N GLU A 502 -31.78 24.54 -22.86
CA GLU A 502 -32.97 23.84 -23.46
C GLU A 502 -32.94 23.38 -24.95
N ASP A 503 -32.09 23.93 -25.80
CA ASP A 503 -32.04 23.72 -27.25
C ASP A 503 -31.11 22.55 -27.65
N VAL A 504 -31.65 21.58 -28.38
CA VAL A 504 -30.86 20.55 -29.08
C VAL A 504 -30.60 20.99 -30.50
N LYS A 505 -29.33 21.30 -30.80
CA LYS A 505 -28.90 21.75 -32.13
C LYS A 505 -28.11 20.65 -32.83
N TRP A 506 -28.64 20.20 -33.97
CA TRP A 506 -27.93 19.31 -34.89
C TRP A 506 -26.82 20.10 -35.57
N VAL A 507 -25.56 19.70 -35.35
CA VAL A 507 -24.39 20.39 -35.89
C VAL A 507 -23.49 19.35 -36.57
N GLY A 508 -23.57 19.26 -37.89
CA GLY A 508 -22.60 18.50 -38.68
C GLY A 508 -21.28 19.27 -38.75
N GLN A 509 -20.23 18.74 -38.11
CA GLN A 509 -18.89 19.32 -38.12
C GLN A 509 -17.86 18.20 -38.25
N ASN A 510 -16.97 18.31 -39.25
CA ASN A 510 -15.90 17.35 -39.47
C ASN A 510 -14.92 17.39 -38.28
N ILE A 511 -14.81 16.28 -37.55
CA ILE A 511 -13.78 16.13 -36.51
C ILE A 511 -12.44 15.93 -37.22
N VAL A 512 -11.42 16.72 -36.86
CA VAL A 512 -10.13 16.70 -37.56
C VAL A 512 -9.41 15.37 -37.28
N ALA A 513 -9.47 14.44 -38.24
CA ALA A 513 -8.51 13.36 -38.32
C ALA A 513 -7.10 13.95 -38.46
N SER A 514 -6.14 13.43 -37.69
CA SER A 514 -4.80 14.00 -37.57
C SER A 514 -4.09 14.13 -38.93
N GLY A 515 -4.04 15.35 -39.47
CA GLY A 515 -3.38 15.68 -40.75
C GLY A 515 -4.26 16.33 -41.83
N GLY A 516 -5.59 16.44 -41.64
CA GLY A 516 -6.49 17.10 -42.60
C GLY A 516 -6.44 18.64 -42.59
N THR A 517 -6.75 19.30 -43.72
CA THR A 517 -6.79 20.77 -43.85
C THR A 517 -8.20 21.33 -44.14
N GLN A 518 -8.43 22.54 -43.62
CA GLN A 518 -9.43 23.57 -44.01
C GLN A 518 -10.87 23.64 -43.45
N ARG A 519 -11.32 24.91 -43.35
CA ARG A 519 -12.62 25.52 -43.70
C ARG A 519 -13.70 25.86 -42.66
N SER A 520 -13.58 25.45 -41.40
CA SER A 520 -14.37 26.05 -40.30
C SER A 520 -13.51 26.13 -39.04
N GLU A 521 -13.89 26.94 -38.05
CA GLU A 521 -13.28 26.87 -36.72
C GLU A 521 -13.39 25.42 -36.21
N PRO A 522 -12.26 24.72 -35.98
CA PRO A 522 -12.32 23.36 -35.52
C PRO A 522 -12.80 23.35 -34.07
N LEU A 523 -13.68 22.41 -33.73
CA LEU A 523 -13.90 22.09 -32.33
C LEU A 523 -12.55 21.77 -31.68
N PRO A 524 -12.34 22.10 -30.39
CA PRO A 524 -11.09 21.82 -29.70
C PRO A 524 -10.99 20.32 -29.33
N LEU A 525 -11.30 19.41 -30.26
CA LEU A 525 -11.43 17.97 -30.06
C LEU A 525 -10.64 17.21 -31.14
N ILE A 526 -9.74 16.34 -30.71
CA ILE A 526 -8.99 15.42 -31.58
C ILE A 526 -9.46 13.99 -31.30
N ARG A 527 -9.95 13.32 -32.34
CA ARG A 527 -10.41 11.92 -32.28
C ARG A 527 -9.22 10.95 -32.37
N LYS A 528 -9.17 9.98 -31.45
CA LYS A 528 -8.32 8.79 -31.53
C LYS A 528 -9.18 7.54 -31.64
N VAL A 529 -8.80 6.63 -32.55
CA VAL A 529 -9.48 5.36 -32.88
C VAL A 529 -8.40 4.28 -33.02
N SER A 530 -8.74 3.02 -32.75
CA SER A 530 -7.84 1.86 -32.71
C SER A 530 -6.69 2.02 -31.69
N PHE A 531 -6.91 2.73 -30.59
CA PHE A 531 -5.88 3.01 -29.59
C PHE A 531 -5.46 1.75 -28.81
N LEU A 532 -6.37 0.81 -28.57
CA LEU A 532 -6.05 -0.52 -28.04
C LEU A 532 -5.02 -1.28 -28.91
N GLU A 533 -5.15 -1.16 -30.24
CA GLU A 533 -4.28 -1.79 -31.24
C GLU A 533 -2.96 -1.03 -31.36
N GLU A 534 -3.00 0.31 -31.50
CA GLU A 534 -1.84 1.21 -31.56
C GLU A 534 -0.90 0.99 -30.36
N LYS A 535 -1.47 0.87 -29.15
CA LYS A 535 -0.71 0.63 -27.92
C LYS A 535 -0.40 -0.83 -27.62
N ARG A 536 -0.82 -1.76 -28.49
CA ARG A 536 -0.61 -3.22 -28.40
C ARG A 536 -1.03 -3.77 -27.04
N ILE A 537 -2.21 -3.37 -26.55
CA ILE A 537 -2.66 -3.59 -25.18
C ILE A 537 -2.78 -5.08 -24.83
N ILE A 538 -3.31 -5.93 -25.74
CA ILE A 538 -3.33 -7.40 -25.60
C ILE A 538 -1.93 -7.93 -25.25
N LYS A 539 -0.91 -7.53 -26.03
CA LYS A 539 0.49 -7.96 -25.85
C LYS A 539 1.09 -7.44 -24.55
N LYS A 540 0.83 -6.18 -24.17
CA LYS A 540 1.29 -5.61 -22.89
C LYS A 540 0.66 -6.31 -21.68
N LEU A 541 -0.59 -6.77 -21.80
CA LEU A 541 -1.28 -7.50 -20.74
C LEU A 541 -0.87 -8.98 -20.65
N GLY A 542 -0.23 -9.54 -21.69
CA GLY A 542 0.11 -10.96 -21.76
C GLY A 542 -1.10 -11.87 -22.00
N LEU A 543 -2.16 -11.32 -22.61
CA LEU A 543 -3.38 -12.06 -22.93
C LEU A 543 -3.14 -12.96 -24.15
N GLN A 544 -3.79 -14.13 -24.18
CA GLN A 544 -3.79 -15.00 -25.36
C GLN A 544 -4.61 -14.39 -26.50
N ASN A 545 -4.52 -14.98 -27.69
CA ASN A 545 -5.19 -14.44 -28.87
C ASN A 545 -6.72 -14.55 -28.80
N ASP A 546 -7.30 -15.51 -28.08
CA ASP A 546 -8.77 -15.68 -28.00
C ASP A 546 -9.41 -14.84 -26.88
N VAL A 547 -9.33 -13.51 -27.00
CA VAL A 547 -9.89 -12.60 -26.01
C VAL A 547 -10.72 -11.48 -26.65
N TRP A 548 -11.89 -11.22 -26.05
CA TRP A 548 -12.74 -10.08 -26.37
C TRP A 548 -12.56 -8.98 -25.32
N ILE A 549 -12.21 -7.77 -25.74
CA ILE A 549 -12.10 -6.60 -24.86
C ILE A 549 -13.03 -5.50 -25.35
N THR A 550 -13.93 -5.02 -24.48
CA THR A 550 -14.72 -3.80 -24.73
C THR A 550 -14.28 -2.70 -23.77
N SER A 551 -13.88 -1.55 -24.31
CA SER A 551 -13.33 -0.43 -23.54
C SER A 551 -14.32 0.72 -23.41
N CYS A 552 -14.33 1.33 -22.22
CA CYS A 552 -14.84 2.66 -22.01
C CYS A 552 -13.79 3.70 -22.41
N GLY A 553 -14.19 4.60 -23.32
CA GLY A 553 -13.43 5.75 -23.75
C GLY A 553 -13.24 6.79 -22.64
N THR A 554 -12.43 7.81 -22.93
CA THR A 554 -12.10 8.89 -22.00
C THR A 554 -11.77 10.18 -22.75
N ILE A 555 -11.75 11.31 -22.02
CA ILE A 555 -11.32 12.60 -22.57
C ILE A 555 -10.11 13.08 -21.78
N VAL A 556 -9.03 13.41 -22.49
CA VAL A 556 -7.78 13.92 -21.90
C VAL A 556 -7.52 15.33 -22.41
N PRO A 557 -7.44 16.35 -21.54
CA PRO A 557 -7.01 17.68 -21.96
C PRO A 557 -5.55 17.67 -22.42
N THR A 558 -5.22 18.57 -23.33
CA THR A 558 -3.85 18.89 -23.75
C THR A 558 -3.77 20.39 -23.95
N ASP A 559 -2.55 20.93 -24.04
CA ASP A 559 -2.29 22.39 -24.07
C ASP A 559 -3.04 23.18 -25.16
N ARG A 560 -3.64 22.52 -26.16
CA ARG A 560 -4.43 23.17 -27.23
C ARG A 560 -5.77 22.50 -27.55
N PHE A 561 -5.98 21.24 -27.18
CA PHE A 561 -7.14 20.43 -27.60
C PHE A 561 -7.52 19.38 -26.55
N LEU A 562 -8.76 18.90 -26.57
CA LEU A 562 -9.23 17.72 -25.85
C LEU A 562 -9.03 16.49 -26.74
N LYS A 563 -8.26 15.49 -26.30
CA LYS A 563 -8.17 14.19 -26.99
C LYS A 563 -9.32 13.30 -26.55
N LEU A 564 -10.15 12.87 -27.50
CA LEU A 564 -11.26 11.94 -27.27
C LEU A 564 -10.84 10.53 -27.70
N TYR A 565 -10.80 9.62 -26.71
CA TYR A 565 -10.62 8.19 -26.91
C TYR A 565 -12.01 7.54 -26.96
N PHE A 566 -12.32 6.85 -28.05
CA PHE A 566 -13.64 6.25 -28.27
C PHE A 566 -13.82 4.94 -27.49
N ASN A 567 -15.08 4.50 -27.35
CA ASN A 567 -15.38 3.14 -26.93
C ASN A 567 -14.97 2.17 -28.05
N GLU A 568 -13.97 1.33 -27.79
CA GLU A 568 -13.45 0.35 -28.74
C GLU A 568 -13.80 -1.08 -28.28
N SER A 569 -14.11 -1.96 -29.23
CA SER A 569 -14.23 -3.40 -29.01
C SER A 569 -13.30 -4.13 -29.96
N ILE A 570 -12.46 -5.02 -29.43
CA ILE A 570 -11.54 -5.83 -30.23
C ILE A 570 -11.79 -7.32 -29.98
N SER A 571 -11.70 -8.10 -31.05
CA SER A 571 -11.92 -9.55 -31.07
C SER A 571 -10.94 -10.18 -32.07
N ASN A 572 -10.08 -11.09 -31.59
CA ASN A 572 -9.07 -11.75 -32.44
C ASN A 572 -9.55 -13.08 -33.05
N SER A 573 -10.72 -13.59 -32.64
CA SER A 573 -11.39 -14.75 -33.25
C SER A 573 -12.87 -14.48 -33.50
N GLN A 574 -13.44 -15.10 -34.53
CA GLN A 574 -14.82 -14.85 -34.97
C GLN A 574 -15.87 -15.69 -34.20
N GLU A 575 -15.46 -16.69 -33.41
CA GLU A 575 -16.38 -17.72 -32.89
C GLU A 575 -16.21 -18.10 -31.40
N SER A 576 -15.31 -17.45 -30.62
CA SER A 576 -15.08 -17.81 -29.21
C SER A 576 -15.65 -16.79 -28.21
N GLU A 577 -16.68 -17.19 -27.45
CA GLU A 577 -17.23 -16.39 -26.33
C GLU A 577 -16.44 -16.54 -25.01
N SER A 578 -15.38 -17.37 -24.96
CA SER A 578 -14.86 -17.94 -23.71
C SER A 578 -14.21 -16.96 -22.72
N CYS A 579 -13.78 -15.77 -23.16
CA CYS A 579 -13.10 -14.78 -22.32
C CYS A 579 -13.48 -13.33 -22.69
N ARG A 580 -14.53 -12.80 -22.04
CA ARG A 580 -14.96 -11.40 -22.15
C ARG A 580 -14.38 -10.55 -21.02
N TYR A 581 -13.47 -9.63 -21.36
CA TYR A 581 -12.97 -8.60 -20.46
C TYR A 581 -13.55 -7.23 -20.81
N LYS A 582 -13.54 -6.34 -19.82
CA LYS A 582 -13.86 -4.94 -19.98
C LYS A 582 -12.63 -4.08 -19.69
N GLY A 583 -12.56 -2.93 -20.34
CA GLY A 583 -11.49 -1.97 -20.20
C GLY A 583 -12.02 -0.60 -19.83
N VAL A 584 -11.20 0.23 -19.18
CA VAL A 584 -11.46 1.66 -19.08
C VAL A 584 -10.14 2.41 -19.19
N TRP A 585 -10.11 3.39 -20.08
CA TRP A 585 -9.03 4.38 -20.14
C TRP A 585 -9.23 5.40 -19.02
N LEU A 586 -8.19 5.70 -18.25
CA LEU A 586 -8.25 6.68 -17.17
C LEU A 586 -6.93 7.44 -17.02
N THR A 587 -7.01 8.76 -16.89
CA THR A 587 -5.90 9.55 -16.39
C THR A 587 -5.83 9.36 -14.87
N PRO A 588 -4.73 8.84 -14.30
CA PRO A 588 -4.67 8.66 -12.87
C PRO A 588 -4.59 10.04 -12.18
N ARG A 589 -5.62 10.36 -11.40
CA ARG A 589 -5.66 11.52 -10.48
C ARG A 589 -6.08 11.04 -9.10
N PHE A 590 -5.76 11.82 -8.08
CA PHE A 590 -6.23 11.58 -6.73
C PHE A 590 -7.41 12.50 -6.42
N HIS A 591 -8.47 11.95 -5.82
CA HIS A 591 -9.60 12.73 -5.32
C HIS A 591 -10.01 12.18 -3.97
N GLN A 592 -9.95 13.04 -2.95
CA GLN A 592 -10.43 12.73 -1.62
C GLN A 592 -11.82 13.36 -1.44
N ILE A 593 -12.82 12.55 -1.11
CA ILE A 593 -14.08 13.06 -0.58
C ILE A 593 -13.83 13.40 0.89
N SER A 594 -14.24 14.59 1.34
CA SER A 594 -14.31 14.89 2.77
C SER A 594 -15.38 14.00 3.43
N PRO A 595 -15.16 13.50 4.66
CA PRO A 595 -16.10 12.61 5.36
C PRO A 595 -17.53 13.15 5.49
#